data_AF-A6GU19-F1
#
_entry.id   AF-A6GU19-F1
#
_cell.length_a   1.000
_cell.length_b   1.000
_cell.length_c   1.000
_cell.angle_alpha   90.00
_cell.angle_beta   90.00
_cell.angle_gamma   90.00
#
_symmetry.space_group_name_H-M   'P 1'
#
loop_
_entity.id
_entity.type
_entity.pdbx_description
1 polymer ?
#
loop_
_entity_poly.entity_id
_entity_poly.type
_entity_poly.pdbx_seq_one_letter_code
_entity_poly.pdbx_strand_id
1 'polypeptide(L)'
;MTGQPDFATLVIDYLPNQKNVELKSLKMYMWSYREEGAFHEAVTNKILDDLVAATDPRYMKLTAKWYVRGGVYTTVVAEHRHASFQPLPKVELDSISTMNPTRG
;
A
#
# COMPACT_ATOMS: atom_id res chain seq x y z
N MET A 1 3.70 -18.66 -20.68
CA MET A 1 4.19 -18.14 -19.38
C MET A 1 5.32 -19.07 -18.94
N THR A 2 6.51 -18.55 -18.61
CA THR A 2 7.78 -19.34 -18.56
C THR A 2 7.90 -20.29 -17.37
N GLY A 3 6.91 -20.33 -16.46
CA GLY A 3 6.91 -21.19 -15.27
C GLY A 3 7.94 -20.82 -14.19
N GLN A 4 8.78 -19.81 -14.44
CA GLN A 4 9.67 -19.28 -13.43
C GLN A 4 8.86 -18.51 -12.38
N PRO A 5 9.22 -18.60 -11.09
CA PRO A 5 8.59 -17.81 -10.05
C PRO A 5 8.98 -16.32 -10.16
N ASP A 6 8.06 -15.44 -9.81
CA ASP A 6 8.30 -14.00 -9.61
C ASP A 6 8.34 -13.69 -8.12
N PHE A 7 9.12 -12.68 -7.75
CA PHE A 7 9.24 -12.21 -6.37
C PHE A 7 8.98 -10.71 -6.30
N ALA A 8 8.32 -10.28 -5.22
CA ALA A 8 8.09 -8.87 -4.94
C ALA A 8 8.18 -8.55 -3.46
N THR A 9 8.60 -7.33 -3.15
CA THR A 9 8.34 -6.71 -1.85
C THR A 9 7.07 -5.89 -1.95
N LEU A 10 6.06 -6.23 -1.13
CA LEU A 10 4.80 -5.51 -1.04
C LEU A 10 4.84 -4.55 0.16
N VAL A 11 4.59 -3.27 -0.09
CA VAL A 11 4.44 -2.24 0.95
C VAL A 11 3.00 -1.75 0.92
N ILE A 12 2.28 -1.96 2.02
CA ILE A 12 0.88 -1.54 2.18
C ILE A 12 0.84 -0.38 3.17
N ASP A 13 0.56 0.82 2.66
CA ASP A 13 0.23 1.99 3.47
C ASP A 13 -1.29 2.10 3.55
N TYR A 14 -1.88 2.10 4.74
CA TYR A 14 -3.34 2.17 4.85
C TYR A 14 -3.82 2.99 6.05
N LEU A 15 -4.97 3.65 5.85
CA LEU A 15 -5.73 4.33 6.88
C LEU A 15 -7.08 3.61 7.03
N PRO A 16 -7.31 2.86 8.13
CA PRO A 16 -8.55 2.11 8.32
C PRO A 16 -9.78 3.02 8.42
N ASN A 17 -10.92 2.47 8.03
CA ASN A 17 -12.22 2.98 8.46
C ASN A 17 -12.63 2.27 9.76
N GLN A 18 -13.57 1.32 9.69
CA GLN A 18 -14.08 0.58 10.85
C GLN A 18 -13.43 -0.81 11.03
N LYS A 19 -12.78 -1.33 9.98
CA LYS A 19 -12.15 -2.65 9.96
C LYS A 19 -10.65 -2.53 9.71
N ASN A 20 -9.89 -3.47 10.28
CA ASN A 20 -8.47 -3.62 10.05
C ASN A 20 -8.21 -4.94 9.31
N VAL A 21 -7.10 -4.99 8.57
CA VAL A 21 -6.61 -6.23 7.97
C VAL A 21 -5.95 -7.07 9.09
N GLU A 22 -6.36 -8.33 9.22
CA GLU A 22 -5.75 -9.26 10.16
C GLU A 22 -4.51 -9.92 9.53
N LEU A 23 -3.39 -9.96 10.26
CA LEU A 23 -2.08 -10.29 9.67
C LEU A 23 -1.93 -11.75 9.27
N LYS A 24 -2.54 -12.71 9.99
CA LYS A 24 -2.49 -14.13 9.63
C LYS A 24 -3.22 -14.39 8.32
N SER A 25 -4.43 -13.87 8.16
CA SER A 25 -5.24 -13.96 6.96
C SER A 25 -4.58 -13.25 5.78
N LEU A 26 -3.98 -12.08 6.01
CA LEU A 26 -3.16 -11.41 4.99
C LEU A 26 -2.02 -12.30 4.49
N LYS A 27 -1.27 -12.92 5.40
CA LYS A 27 -0.20 -13.85 5.02
C LYS A 27 -0.73 -15.04 4.21
N MET A 28 -1.84 -15.65 4.64
CA MET A 28 -2.46 -16.77 3.93
C MET A 28 -2.96 -16.36 2.54
N TYR A 29 -3.51 -15.15 2.43
CA TYR A 29 -3.92 -14.55 1.16
C TYR A 29 -2.73 -14.34 0.22
N MET A 30 -1.61 -13.79 0.71
CA MET A 30 -0.40 -13.66 -0.12
C MET A 30 0.13 -15.02 -0.59
N TRP A 31 0.00 -16.07 0.23
CA TRP A 31 0.39 -17.43 -0.16
C TRP A 31 -0.48 -18.05 -1.25
N SER A 32 -1.71 -17.57 -1.48
CA SER A 32 -2.55 -18.12 -2.55
C SER A 32 -2.01 -17.81 -3.95
N TYR A 33 -1.19 -16.77 -4.09
CA TYR A 33 -0.58 -16.37 -5.36
C TYR A 33 0.66 -17.19 -5.76
N ARG A 34 1.12 -18.11 -4.90
CA ARG A 34 2.41 -18.81 -5.10
C ARG A 34 2.46 -19.66 -6.38
N GLU A 35 1.33 -20.26 -6.74
CA GLU A 35 1.19 -21.13 -7.91
C GLU A 35 0.38 -20.46 -9.04
N GLU A 36 0.08 -19.17 -8.89
CA GLU A 36 -0.68 -18.40 -9.86
C GLU A 36 0.26 -17.61 -10.76
N GLY A 37 0.19 -17.85 -12.07
CA GLY A 37 0.92 -17.01 -13.01
C GLY A 37 0.02 -15.89 -13.55
N ALA A 38 0.42 -14.66 -13.26
CA ALA A 38 -0.30 -13.47 -13.67
C ALA A 38 0.69 -12.31 -13.88
N PHE A 39 0.27 -11.28 -14.62
CA PHE A 39 1.06 -10.07 -14.80
C PHE A 39 1.20 -9.30 -13.48
N HIS A 40 2.38 -8.70 -13.26
CA HIS A 40 2.72 -7.95 -12.05
C HIS A 40 1.67 -6.88 -11.72
N GLU A 41 1.20 -6.16 -12.73
CA GLU A 41 0.19 -5.10 -12.62
C GLU A 41 -1.18 -5.65 -12.22
N ALA A 42 -1.59 -6.77 -12.83
CA ALA A 42 -2.87 -7.41 -12.55
C ALA A 42 -2.91 -7.93 -11.11
N VAL A 43 -1.84 -8.59 -10.65
CA VAL A 43 -1.71 -9.06 -9.27
C VAL A 43 -1.75 -7.88 -8.29
N THR A 44 -1.01 -6.81 -8.58
CA THR A 44 -0.97 -5.62 -7.69
C THR A 44 -2.35 -4.98 -7.56
N ASN A 45 -3.06 -4.75 -8.66
CA ASN A 45 -4.42 -4.18 -8.62
C ASN A 45 -5.38 -5.11 -7.87
N LYS A 46 -5.35 -6.42 -8.18
CA LYS A 46 -6.23 -7.39 -7.52
C LYS A 46 -6.02 -7.46 -6.01
N ILE A 47 -4.77 -7.44 -5.54
CA ILE A 47 -4.47 -7.39 -4.11
C ILE A 47 -5.10 -6.17 -3.47
N LEU A 48 -4.94 -4.98 -4.07
CA LEU A 48 -5.54 -3.76 -3.54
C LEU A 48 -7.08 -3.86 -3.52
N ASP A 49 -7.69 -4.28 -4.62
CA ASP A 49 -9.15 -4.38 -4.75
C ASP A 49 -9.75 -5.33 -3.69
N ASP A 50 -9.13 -6.49 -3.49
CA ASP A 50 -9.60 -7.48 -2.52
C ASP A 50 -9.44 -6.95 -1.07
N LEU A 51 -8.36 -6.23 -0.76
CA LEU A 51 -8.17 -5.59 0.56
C LEU A 51 -9.15 -4.44 0.81
N VAL A 52 -9.44 -3.65 -0.22
CA VAL A 52 -10.44 -2.57 -0.18
C VAL A 52 -11.82 -3.16 0.05
N ALA A 53 -12.20 -4.20 -0.69
CA ALA A 53 -13.48 -4.88 -0.51
C ALA A 53 -13.63 -5.48 0.90
N ALA A 54 -12.55 -6.01 1.48
CA ALA A 54 -12.57 -6.61 2.81
C ALA A 54 -12.68 -5.57 3.94
N THR A 55 -12.13 -4.36 3.76
CA THR A 55 -11.93 -3.41 4.87
C THR A 55 -12.59 -2.05 4.72
N ASP A 56 -13.05 -1.68 3.52
CA ASP A 56 -13.61 -0.36 3.20
C ASP A 56 -12.74 0.79 3.77
N PRO A 57 -11.44 0.85 3.44
CA PRO A 57 -10.51 1.77 4.08
C PRO A 57 -10.75 3.22 3.62
N ARG A 58 -10.36 4.19 4.45
CA ARG A 58 -10.39 5.61 4.04
C ARG A 58 -9.36 5.88 2.96
N TYR A 59 -8.19 5.26 3.09
CA TYR A 59 -7.11 5.31 2.12
C TYR A 59 -6.34 3.99 2.18
N MET A 60 -5.91 3.50 1.02
CA MET A 60 -4.98 2.39 0.94
C MET A 60 -4.11 2.55 -0.29
N LYS A 61 -2.81 2.31 -0.15
CA LYS A 61 -1.84 2.27 -1.24
C LYS A 61 -1.04 1.00 -1.14
N LEU A 62 -0.94 0.29 -2.26
CA LEU A 62 -0.03 -0.84 -2.42
C LEU A 62 1.10 -0.43 -3.36
N THR A 63 2.34 -0.57 -2.87
CA THR A 63 3.55 -0.49 -3.69
C THR A 63 4.16 -1.87 -3.81
N ALA A 64 4.13 -2.46 -5.00
CA ALA A 64 4.73 -3.74 -5.30
C ALA A 64 6.04 -3.55 -6.07
N LYS A 65 7.16 -3.85 -5.40
CA LYS A 65 8.51 -3.78 -5.97
C LYS A 65 8.91 -5.16 -6.48
N TRP A 66 8.70 -5.40 -7.77
CA TRP A 66 8.96 -6.68 -8.42
C TRP A 66 10.44 -6.84 -8.76
N TYR A 67 10.92 -8.08 -8.70
CA TYR A 67 12.29 -8.44 -9.00
C TYR A 67 12.50 -8.45 -10.52
N VAL A 68 13.78 -8.41 -10.92
CA VAL A 68 14.17 -8.26 -12.33
C VAL A 68 13.68 -9.42 -13.20
N ARG A 69 13.08 -9.09 -14.33
CA ARG A 69 12.73 -10.02 -15.41
C ARG A 69 13.22 -9.46 -16.73
N GLY A 70 14.02 -10.22 -17.46
CA GLY A 70 14.59 -9.78 -18.75
C GLY A 70 15.43 -8.50 -18.66
N GLY A 71 16.06 -8.22 -17.51
CA GLY A 71 16.84 -7.00 -17.28
C GLY A 71 16.01 -5.77 -16.88
N VAL A 72 14.69 -5.89 -16.73
CA VAL A 72 13.80 -4.79 -16.38
C VAL A 72 13.27 -4.97 -14.95
N TYR A 73 13.29 -3.89 -14.18
CA TYR A 73 12.63 -3.79 -12.87
C TYR A 73 11.27 -3.13 -13.02
N THR A 74 10.28 -3.59 -12.27
CA THR A 74 8.95 -2.98 -12.27
C THR A 74 8.55 -2.63 -10.84
N THR A 75 8.15 -1.38 -10.62
CA THR A 75 7.45 -0.97 -9.40
C THR A 75 6.05 -0.54 -9.77
N VAL A 76 5.05 -1.22 -9.24
CA VAL A 76 3.64 -0.90 -9.47
C VAL A 76 3.09 -0.24 -8.22
N VAL A 77 2.45 0.92 -8.39
CA VAL A 77 1.77 1.64 -7.30
C VAL A 77 0.29 1.73 -7.66
N ALA A 78 -0.56 1.22 -6.78
CA ALA A 78 -2.01 1.32 -6.89
C ALA A 78 -2.56 2.00 -5.63
N GLU A 79 -3.56 2.87 -5.79
CA GLU A 79 -4.16 3.64 -4.70
C GLU A 79 -5.69 3.55 -4.72
N HIS A 80 -6.27 3.42 -3.54
CA HIS A 80 -7.68 3.60 -3.26
C HIS A 80 -7.86 4.81 -2.34
N ARG A 81 -8.84 5.66 -2.68
CA ARG A 81 -9.28 6.81 -1.89
C ARG A 81 -10.79 6.73 -1.73
N HIS A 82 -11.27 6.64 -0.50
CA HIS A 82 -12.70 6.72 -0.25
C HIS A 82 -13.22 8.09 -0.72
N ALA A 83 -14.45 8.19 -1.23
CA ALA A 83 -14.98 9.43 -1.82
C ALA A 83 -14.99 10.62 -0.83
N SER A 84 -15.13 10.34 0.46
CA SER A 84 -15.07 11.35 1.53
C SER A 84 -13.65 11.57 2.10
N PHE A 85 -12.64 10.89 1.58
CA PHE A 85 -11.27 11.02 2.09
C PHE A 85 -10.71 12.41 1.77
N GLN A 86 -10.35 13.14 2.82
CA GLN A 86 -9.59 14.37 2.75
C GLN A 86 -8.23 14.13 3.40
N PRO A 87 -7.11 14.34 2.68
CA PRO A 87 -5.79 14.21 3.27
C PRO A 87 -5.62 15.24 4.39
N LEU A 88 -5.00 14.84 5.50
CA LEU A 88 -4.63 15.78 6.54
C LEU A 88 -3.66 16.82 5.95
N PRO A 89 -3.87 18.12 6.21
CA PRO A 89 -2.91 19.13 5.78
C PRO A 89 -1.55 18.83 6.41
N LYS A 90 -0.48 19.07 5.65
CA LYS A 90 0.88 18.95 6.16
C LYS A 90 1.05 19.92 7.33
N VAL A 91 1.42 19.41 8.50
CA VAL A 91 1.75 20.24 9.65
C VAL A 91 3.17 20.78 9.46
N GLU A 92 3.32 22.09 9.25
CA GLU A 92 4.61 22.77 9.20
C GLU A 92 4.95 23.25 10.61
N LEU A 93 5.89 22.59 11.28
CA LEU A 93 6.29 22.92 12.66
C LEU A 93 7.18 24.17 12.73
N ASP A 94 7.76 24.58 11.61
CA ASP A 94 8.67 25.73 11.50
C ASP A 94 7.95 27.08 11.74
N SER A 95 6.61 27.10 11.74
CA SER A 95 5.80 28.29 12.00
C SER A 95 5.44 28.48 13.47
N ILE A 96 5.79 27.55 14.37
CA ILE A 96 5.69 27.79 15.82
C ILE A 96 6.81 28.78 16.14
N SER A 97 6.48 30.07 16.11
CA SER A 97 7.40 31.13 16.50
C SER A 97 8.07 30.73 17.82
N THR A 98 9.40 30.71 17.84
CA THR A 98 10.20 30.71 19.07
C THR A 98 9.92 32.01 19.79
N MET A 99 8.77 32.10 20.46
CA MET A 99 8.56 33.12 21.47
C MET A 99 9.56 32.82 22.57
N ASN A 100 10.63 33.62 22.64
CA ASN A 100 11.54 33.61 23.78
C ASN A 100 10.69 33.70 25.06
N PRO A 101 10.72 32.70 25.96
CA PRO A 101 9.92 32.73 27.18
C PRO A 101 10.42 33.75 28.21
N THR A 102 11.51 34.47 27.94
CA THR A 102 12.05 35.51 28.82
C THR A 102 11.44 36.88 28.51
N ARG A 103 10.48 37.30 29.35
CA ARG A 103 10.22 38.70 29.65
C ARG A 103 11.09 39.11 30.84
N GLY A 104 11.89 40.16 30.67
CA GLY A 104 12.53 40.90 31.77
C GLY A 104 13.90 40.39 32.16
#